data_AF-A0A7X1HL51-F1
#
_entry.id   AF-A0A7X1HL51-F1
#
_cell.length_a   1.000
_cell.length_b   1.000
_cell.length_c   1.000
_cell.angle_alpha   90.00
_cell.angle_beta   90.00
_cell.angle_gamma   90.00
#
_symmetry.space_group_name_H-M   'P 1'
#
loop_
_entity.id
_entity.type
_entity.pdbx_description
1 polymer ?
#
loop_
_entity_poly.entity_id
_entity_poly.type
_entity_poly.pdbx_seq_one_letter_code
_entity_poly.pdbx_strand_id
1 'polypeptide(L)'
;MKKLLFIGTFIISALSFSADTTTKDTQTMMSGRPMQCETCPMMSSDQMMGQNKMMGKHMMNVTPEMQKEMQKEMILIKEKNLEIQKEMLENKVDWNKIEKLNKEIADIKAGMQTKMMKVHYDMMKTQQATPTTK
;
A
#
# COMPACT_ATOMS: atom_id res chain seq x y z
N MET A 1 48.52 33.47 -29.98
CA MET A 1 48.83 32.64 -28.80
C MET A 1 49.17 33.55 -27.63
N LYS A 2 48.40 33.47 -26.55
CA LYS A 2 48.79 33.71 -25.14
C LYS A 2 47.59 33.29 -24.30
N LYS A 3 47.74 32.12 -23.64
CA LYS A 3 46.76 31.54 -22.71
C LYS A 3 46.99 32.22 -21.37
N LEU A 4 45.92 32.67 -20.71
CA LEU A 4 45.95 32.97 -19.28
C LEU A 4 44.84 32.14 -18.62
N LEU A 5 45.29 31.09 -17.95
CA LEU A 5 44.54 30.24 -17.04
C LEU A 5 44.31 31.02 -15.74
N PHE A 6 43.07 31.04 -15.25
CA PHE A 6 42.80 31.24 -13.83
C PHE A 6 42.14 29.99 -13.27
N ILE A 7 42.98 29.25 -12.53
CA ILE A 7 42.69 28.09 -11.70
C ILE A 7 42.38 28.62 -10.29
N GLY A 8 41.34 28.06 -9.65
CA GLY A 8 41.10 28.15 -8.20
C GLY A 8 40.31 29.39 -7.78
N THR A 9 39.17 29.23 -7.12
CA THR A 9 39.13 28.68 -5.77
C THR A 9 37.86 27.89 -5.49
N PHE A 10 38.10 26.79 -4.79
CA PHE A 10 37.19 25.75 -4.36
C PHE A 10 36.56 26.23 -3.04
N ILE A 11 35.29 26.64 -3.02
CA ILE A 11 34.59 26.90 -1.76
C ILE A 11 34.06 25.58 -1.23
N ILE A 12 34.84 24.97 -0.34
CA ILE A 12 34.41 23.88 0.54
C ILE A 12 33.45 24.51 1.55
N SER A 13 32.16 24.28 1.40
CA SER A 13 31.19 24.51 2.48
C SER A 13 31.40 23.43 3.54
N ALA A 14 32.32 23.70 4.48
CA ALA A 14 32.55 22.86 5.63
C ALA A 14 31.38 23.00 6.62
N LEU A 15 30.70 21.86 6.83
CA LEU A 15 30.09 21.36 8.06
C LEU A 15 29.92 22.38 9.21
N SER A 16 28.67 22.80 9.44
CA SER A 16 28.24 23.26 10.76
C SER A 16 27.45 22.12 11.42
N PHE A 17 28.15 21.27 12.17
CA PHE A 17 27.53 20.42 13.18
C PHE A 17 27.39 21.27 14.45
N SER A 18 26.23 21.87 14.66
CA SER A 18 25.86 22.43 15.95
C SER A 18 25.30 21.30 16.80
N ALA A 19 26.17 20.65 17.57
CA ALA A 19 25.78 19.87 18.71
C ALA A 19 25.75 20.83 19.91
N ASP A 20 24.57 21.22 20.38
CA ASP A 20 24.43 21.46 21.81
C ASP A 20 22.99 21.31 22.32
N THR A 21 22.94 20.68 23.50
CA THR A 21 21.97 20.69 24.59
C THR A 21 20.46 20.64 24.33
N THR A 22 19.91 19.48 24.70
CA THR A 22 18.65 19.23 25.39
C THR A 22 17.90 20.48 25.89
N THR A 23 16.76 20.78 25.26
CA THR A 23 15.61 21.40 25.93
C THR A 23 14.34 20.72 25.43
N LYS A 24 13.62 20.11 26.37
CA LYS A 24 12.24 19.70 26.18
C LYS A 24 11.42 20.98 26.10
N ASP A 25 10.81 21.27 24.96
CA ASP A 25 9.61 22.11 24.91
C ASP A 25 8.75 21.76 23.69
N THR A 26 7.64 21.10 24.03
CA THR A 26 6.32 21.07 23.38
C THR A 26 6.19 21.88 22.08
N GLN A 27 6.31 21.19 20.94
CA GLN A 27 5.86 21.73 19.66
C GLN A 27 4.33 21.71 19.58
N THR A 28 3.72 22.85 19.89
CA THR A 28 2.42 23.24 19.38
C THR A 28 2.55 23.40 17.86
N MET A 29 2.23 22.36 17.10
CA MET A 29 2.13 22.47 15.65
C MET A 29 0.87 23.28 15.29
N MET A 30 1.07 24.41 14.63
CA MET A 30 0.03 25.12 13.89
C MET A 30 -0.53 24.19 12.81
N SER A 31 -1.67 23.56 13.08
CA SER A 31 -2.48 22.92 12.06
C SER A 31 -3.44 23.96 11.47
N GLY A 32 -3.41 24.05 10.15
CA GLY A 32 -4.27 24.91 9.38
C GLY A 32 -5.76 24.64 9.66
N ARG A 33 -6.52 25.73 9.60
CA ARG A 33 -7.98 25.80 9.63
C ARG A 33 -8.65 24.57 8.95
N PRO A 34 -9.57 23.87 9.61
CA PRO A 34 -10.48 22.98 8.90
C PRO A 34 -11.50 23.82 8.12
N MET A 35 -11.58 23.58 6.80
CA MET A 35 -12.74 23.96 6.00
C MET A 35 -13.99 23.32 6.64
N GLN A 36 -14.87 24.14 7.19
CA GLN A 36 -16.20 23.72 7.64
C GLN A 36 -17.03 23.37 6.40
N CYS A 37 -17.10 22.09 6.07
CA CYS A 37 -18.17 21.56 5.23
C CYS A 37 -19.35 21.30 6.17
N GLU A 38 -20.16 22.34 6.41
CA GLU A 38 -21.44 22.17 7.08
C GLU A 38 -22.36 21.34 6.17
N THR A 39 -22.89 20.24 6.70
CA THR A 39 -23.79 19.25 6.06
C THR A 39 -23.18 18.17 5.16
N CYS A 40 -22.21 17.42 5.68
CA CYS A 40 -22.13 15.98 5.46
C CYS A 40 -22.36 15.28 6.82
N PRO A 41 -23.30 14.32 6.96
CA PRO A 41 -23.38 13.51 8.17
C PRO A 41 -22.14 12.60 8.24
N MET A 42 -21.03 13.16 8.73
CA MET A 42 -19.82 12.41 9.04
C MET A 42 -20.17 11.51 10.23
N MET A 43 -20.34 10.22 9.97
CA MET A 43 -20.53 9.23 11.03
C MET A 43 -19.37 9.34 12.01
N SER A 44 -19.69 9.45 13.30
CA SER A 44 -18.73 9.64 14.37
C SER A 44 -17.64 8.55 14.32
N SER A 45 -16.38 8.99 14.31
CA SER A 45 -15.18 8.17 14.32
C SER A 45 -15.13 7.18 15.50
N ASP A 46 -15.88 7.45 16.58
CA ASP A 46 -15.91 6.61 17.77
C ASP A 46 -16.74 5.32 17.59
N GLN A 47 -17.53 5.21 16.52
CA GLN A 47 -18.37 4.02 16.27
C GLN A 47 -17.72 2.98 15.34
N MET A 48 -16.59 3.29 14.69
CA MET A 48 -15.86 2.33 13.83
C MET A 48 -14.83 1.46 14.59
N MET A 49 -14.53 1.77 15.85
CA MET A 49 -13.62 1.00 16.70
C MET A 49 -14.30 -0.17 17.44
N GLY A 50 -15.62 -0.34 17.29
CA GLY A 50 -16.40 -1.38 17.97
C GLY A 50 -16.69 -2.64 17.13
N GLN A 51 -16.44 -2.61 15.81
CA GLN A 51 -16.87 -3.68 14.90
C GLN A 51 -15.73 -4.37 14.13
N ASN A 52 -14.47 -3.97 14.36
CA ASN A 52 -13.32 -4.56 13.68
C ASN A 52 -12.62 -5.68 14.49
N LYS A 53 -13.25 -6.17 15.57
CA LYS A 53 -12.68 -7.18 16.48
C LYS A 53 -13.09 -8.62 16.18
N MET A 54 -13.86 -8.87 15.10
CA MET A 54 -14.25 -10.23 14.69
C MET A 54 -13.47 -10.77 13.48
N MET A 55 -12.60 -9.98 12.84
CA MET A 55 -11.71 -10.46 11.75
C MET A 55 -10.38 -11.04 12.26
N GLY A 56 -10.05 -10.88 13.55
CA GLY A 56 -8.71 -11.19 14.07
C GLY A 56 -8.49 -12.62 14.57
N LYS A 57 -9.51 -13.49 14.61
CA LYS A 57 -9.38 -14.81 15.27
C LYS A 57 -9.68 -16.02 14.38
N HIS A 58 -10.26 -15.83 13.20
CA HIS A 58 -10.37 -16.89 12.20
C HIS A 58 -9.41 -16.55 11.08
N MET A 59 -8.12 -16.79 11.31
CA MET A 59 -7.18 -16.98 10.21
C MET A 59 -7.83 -18.03 9.31
N MET A 60 -8.25 -17.65 8.10
CA MET A 60 -8.64 -18.62 7.08
C MET A 60 -7.54 -19.66 7.03
N ASN A 61 -7.89 -20.93 7.26
CA ASN A 61 -6.91 -22.01 7.21
C ASN A 61 -6.59 -22.30 5.74
N VAL A 62 -5.84 -21.39 5.13
CA VAL A 62 -5.40 -21.45 3.75
C VAL A 62 -4.34 -22.54 3.67
N THR A 63 -4.51 -23.50 2.77
CA THR A 63 -3.49 -24.54 2.58
C THR A 63 -2.17 -23.90 2.14
N PRO A 64 -1.00 -24.46 2.51
CA PRO A 64 0.29 -23.93 2.07
C PRO A 64 0.42 -23.83 0.54
N GLU A 65 -0.27 -24.71 -0.19
CA GLU A 65 -0.32 -24.70 -1.66
C GLU A 65 -1.08 -23.48 -2.19
N MET A 66 -2.26 -23.19 -1.64
CA MET A 66 -3.02 -22.00 -2.02
C MET A 66 -2.27 -20.72 -1.64
N GLN A 67 -1.59 -20.69 -0.49
CA GLN A 67 -0.76 -19.55 -0.12
C GLN A 67 0.36 -19.30 -1.15
N LYS A 68 1.04 -20.37 -1.61
CA LYS A 68 2.04 -20.27 -2.67
C LYS A 68 1.44 -19.78 -3.98
N GLU A 69 0.26 -20.25 -4.35
CA GLU A 69 -0.44 -19.82 -5.57
C GLU A 69 -0.79 -18.33 -5.51
N MET A 70 -1.37 -17.86 -4.40
CA MET A 70 -1.66 -16.44 -4.19
C MET A 70 -0.40 -15.57 -4.21
N GLN A 71 0.72 -16.07 -3.66
CA GLN A 71 2.00 -15.36 -3.74
C GLN A 71 2.48 -15.24 -5.19
N LYS A 72 2.36 -16.28 -6.00
CA LYS A 72 2.68 -16.23 -7.43
C LYS A 72 1.80 -15.21 -8.15
N GLU A 73 0.50 -15.20 -7.90
CA GLU A 73 -0.43 -14.22 -8.47
C GLU A 73 -0.09 -12.78 -8.07
N MET A 74 0.33 -12.57 -6.82
CA MET A 74 0.81 -11.26 -6.35
C MET A 74 2.11 -10.84 -7.02
N ILE A 75 3.02 -11.76 -7.29
CA ILE A 75 4.24 -11.48 -8.07
C ILE A 75 3.86 -11.05 -9.49
N LEU A 76 2.95 -11.77 -10.15
CA LEU A 76 2.47 -11.41 -11.49
C LEU A 76 1.83 -10.02 -11.53
N ILE A 77 1.07 -9.63 -10.49
CA ILE A 77 0.52 -8.28 -10.37
C ILE A 77 1.65 -7.25 -10.24
N LYS A 78 2.69 -7.52 -9.45
CA LYS A 78 3.83 -6.61 -9.28
C LYS A 78 4.61 -6.45 -10.59
N GLU A 79 4.82 -7.52 -11.33
CA GLU A 79 5.47 -7.49 -12.65
C GLU A 79 4.69 -6.60 -13.63
N LYS A 80 3.36 -6.78 -13.71
CA LYS A 80 2.51 -5.93 -14.57
C LYS A 80 2.50 -4.47 -14.14
N ASN A 81 2.47 -4.19 -12.84
CA ASN A 81 2.60 -2.82 -12.34
C ASN A 81 3.96 -2.20 -12.69
N LEU A 82 5.04 -2.98 -12.65
CA LEU A 82 6.36 -2.53 -13.10
C LEU A 82 6.36 -2.25 -14.60
N GLU A 83 5.67 -3.04 -15.41
CA GLU A 83 5.51 -2.77 -16.84
C GLU A 83 4.74 -1.48 -17.11
N ILE A 84 3.67 -1.21 -16.35
CA ILE A 84 2.95 0.08 -16.40
C ILE A 84 3.90 1.22 -16.03
N GLN A 85 4.66 1.08 -14.94
CA GLN A 85 5.62 2.11 -14.52
C GLN A 85 6.68 2.39 -15.58
N LYS A 86 7.19 1.35 -16.24
CA LYS A 86 8.14 1.50 -17.37
C LYS A 86 7.50 2.28 -18.52
N GLU A 87 6.27 1.92 -18.90
CA GLU A 87 5.55 2.59 -19.99
C GLU A 87 5.26 4.07 -19.66
N MET A 88 4.98 4.38 -18.39
CA MET A 88 4.74 5.74 -17.94
C MET A 88 5.99 6.64 -17.98
N LEU A 89 7.19 6.07 -18.08
CA LEU A 89 8.44 6.82 -18.21
C LEU A 89 8.81 7.12 -19.67
N GLU A 90 8.07 6.57 -20.63
CA GLU A 90 8.30 6.83 -22.05
C GLU A 90 7.87 8.25 -22.43
N ASN A 91 8.56 8.85 -23.40
CA ASN A 91 8.22 10.18 -23.94
C ASN A 91 6.81 10.22 -24.56
N LYS A 92 6.35 9.07 -25.07
CA LYS A 92 5.00 8.88 -25.59
C LYS A 92 4.40 7.61 -24.99
N VAL A 93 3.57 7.80 -23.98
CA VAL A 93 2.88 6.72 -23.26
C VAL A 93 1.88 5.99 -24.17
N ASP A 94 1.97 4.66 -24.27
CA ASP A 94 0.95 3.82 -24.89
C ASP A 94 -0.18 3.49 -23.90
N TRP A 95 -1.27 4.27 -23.99
CA TRP A 95 -2.45 4.08 -23.16
C TRP A 95 -3.19 2.75 -23.42
N ASN A 96 -3.14 2.22 -24.64
CA ASN A 96 -3.79 0.94 -24.94
C ASN A 96 -3.07 -0.21 -24.23
N LYS A 97 -1.73 -0.14 -24.17
CA LYS A 97 -0.92 -1.09 -23.41
C LYS A 97 -1.19 -0.99 -21.92
N ILE A 98 -1.26 0.22 -21.36
CA ILE A 98 -1.60 0.42 -19.93
C ILE A 98 -3.00 -0.10 -19.61
N GLU A 99 -4.00 0.17 -20.45
CA GLU A 99 -5.36 -0.33 -20.26
C GLU A 99 -5.40 -1.86 -20.24
N LYS A 100 -4.69 -2.50 -21.18
CA LYS A 100 -4.56 -3.95 -21.23
C LYS A 100 -3.93 -4.52 -19.95
N LEU A 101 -2.80 -3.94 -19.51
CA LEU A 101 -2.13 -4.36 -18.27
C LEU A 101 -3.04 -4.20 -17.04
N ASN A 102 -3.82 -3.11 -16.98
CA ASN A 102 -4.78 -2.89 -15.89
C ASN A 102 -5.92 -3.92 -15.89
N LYS A 103 -6.45 -4.30 -17.07
CA LYS A 103 -7.46 -5.36 -17.19
C LYS A 103 -6.91 -6.69 -16.69
N GLU A 104 -5.71 -7.06 -17.12
CA GLU A 104 -5.07 -8.30 -16.66
C GLU A 104 -4.83 -8.30 -15.14
N ILE A 105 -4.43 -7.18 -14.54
CA ILE A 105 -4.32 -7.05 -13.08
C ILE A 105 -5.69 -7.23 -12.41
N ALA A 106 -6.75 -6.64 -12.97
CA ALA A 106 -8.09 -6.75 -12.42
C ALA A 106 -8.59 -8.20 -12.46
N ASP A 107 -8.35 -8.91 -13.56
CA ASP A 107 -8.71 -10.32 -13.72
C ASP A 107 -8.02 -11.22 -12.69
N ILE A 108 -6.71 -11.00 -12.46
CA ILE A 108 -5.97 -11.75 -11.42
C ILE A 108 -6.56 -11.47 -10.04
N LYS A 109 -6.82 -10.20 -9.71
CA LYS A 109 -7.42 -9.82 -8.41
C LYS A 109 -8.81 -10.43 -8.22
N ALA A 110 -9.65 -10.42 -9.24
CA ALA A 110 -10.98 -11.02 -9.21
C ALA A 110 -10.90 -12.54 -9.01
N GLY A 111 -9.95 -13.20 -9.68
CA GLY A 111 -9.65 -14.62 -9.48
C GLY A 111 -9.24 -14.94 -8.04
N MET A 112 -8.31 -14.16 -7.49
CA MET A 112 -7.86 -14.30 -6.09
C MET A 112 -9.02 -14.13 -5.09
N GLN A 113 -9.86 -13.11 -5.27
CA GLN A 113 -11.04 -12.89 -4.43
C GLN A 113 -12.00 -14.07 -4.49
N THR A 114 -12.27 -14.59 -5.69
CA THR A 114 -13.14 -15.74 -5.90
C THR A 114 -12.59 -17.00 -5.22
N LYS A 115 -11.27 -17.25 -5.30
CA LYS A 115 -10.63 -18.37 -4.60
C LYS A 115 -10.80 -18.26 -3.08
N MET A 116 -10.59 -17.06 -2.53
CA MET A 116 -10.78 -16.83 -1.10
C MET A 116 -12.25 -17.02 -0.68
N MET A 117 -13.21 -16.58 -1.50
CA MET A 117 -14.63 -16.84 -1.23
C MET A 117 -14.96 -18.33 -1.19
N LYS A 118 -14.40 -19.13 -2.10
CA LYS A 118 -14.59 -20.59 -2.12
C LYS A 118 -14.04 -21.24 -0.84
N VAL A 119 -12.81 -20.90 -0.44
CA VAL A 119 -12.22 -21.44 0.79
C VAL A 119 -13.04 -21.08 2.02
N HIS A 120 -13.55 -19.85 2.08
CA HIS A 120 -14.40 -19.42 3.18
C HIS A 120 -15.72 -20.21 3.22
N TYR A 121 -16.34 -20.41 2.04
CA TYR A 121 -17.56 -21.20 1.91
C TYR A 121 -17.36 -22.66 2.36
N ASP A 122 -16.29 -23.30 1.90
CA ASP A 122 -15.97 -24.69 2.26
C ASP A 122 -15.66 -24.84 3.75
N MET A 123 -14.97 -23.87 4.34
CA MET A 123 -14.71 -23.82 5.78
C MET A 123 -16.01 -23.67 6.59
N MET A 124 -16.95 -22.83 6.15
CA MET A 124 -18.25 -22.70 6.82
C MET A 124 -19.08 -23.97 6.72
N LYS A 125 -19.09 -24.63 5.57
CA LYS A 125 -19.80 -25.89 5.35
C LYS A 125 -19.28 -27.01 6.27
N THR A 126 -17.97 -27.10 6.44
CA THR A 126 -17.33 -28.13 7.28
C THR A 126 -17.58 -27.93 8.78
N GLN A 127 -17.69 -26.68 9.26
CA GLN A 127 -18.01 -26.39 10.67
C GLN A 127 -19.45 -26.75 11.08
N GLN A 128 -20.38 -26.80 10.12
CA GLN A 128 -21.77 -27.21 10.37
C GLN A 128 -21.94 -28.75 10.47
N ALA A 129 -20.92 -29.53 10.10
CA ALA A 129 -21.01 -30.99 9.99
C ALA A 129 -20.50 -31.75 11.23
N THR A 130 -19.96 -31.09 12.25
CA THR A 130 -19.64 -31.73 13.54
C THR A 130 -20.85 -31.65 14.49
N PRO A 131 -21.55 -32.77 14.78
CA PRO A 131 -22.56 -32.79 15.82
C PRO A 131 -21.86 -32.62 17.16
N THR A 132 -22.37 -31.71 17.98
CA THR A 132 -22.01 -31.60 19.39
C THR A 132 -22.53 -32.86 20.08
N THR A 133 -21.69 -33.88 20.22
CA THR A 133 -22.02 -35.03 21.07
C THR A 133 -21.92 -34.56 22.53
N LYS A 134 -23.09 -34.42 23.17
CA LYS A 134 -23.21 -34.35 24.64
C LYS A 134 -23.14 -35.75 25.23
#